data_AF-F0GXF8-F1
#
_entry.id   AF-F0GXF8-F1
#
_cell.length_a   1.000
_cell.length_b   1.000
_cell.length_c   1.000
_cell.angle_alpha   90.00
_cell.angle_beta   90.00
_cell.angle_gamma   90.00
#
_symmetry.space_group_name_H-M   'P 1'
#
loop_
_entity.id
_entity.type
_entity.pdbx_description
1 polymer ?
#
loop_
_entity_poly.entity_id
_entity_poly.type
_entity_poly.pdbx_seq_one_letter_code
_entity_poly.pdbx_strand_id
1 'polypeptide(L)'
;MNRYEIIQKIGDMYQIGNTESGEFSYVQALRTVGKNIKDYQKGDTDTNHQYLDIRFENDRLVILVETKNSFNKWNQNKIRKQLQDYVRYEKAYSDKKIIAMLIETDGDDIWVWHGQSVIIDEEHRKKEETVLKSFEEYENIVFGKVNDKIKVVDSIKVLNEMLHSDGVNEKLRSQFVGTCLLALKNGLYYENLKPSLDKDTGKDITQEKIIIKNIKGILSGLLSRNQGVDALNKAGKLSVLSSKVLDDQDIASLTYDELQEILKFIDNNIIPFINDSNTAGQDLLNLFFTTFNKYVGKSDKNQAFTPDHICDFMCKAVGVNKNSRILDPCSGFRVIIVIEANSYVNIRSSRLLPKFKTQKNSGCCAA
;
A
#
# COMPACT_ATOMS: atom_id res chain seq x y z
N MET A 1 -16.00 0.32 -24.48
CA MET A 1 -15.21 -0.91 -24.17
C MET A 1 -16.04 -2.16 -24.40
N ASN A 2 -15.59 -3.13 -25.20
CA ASN A 2 -16.40 -4.34 -25.47
C ASN A 2 -16.33 -5.36 -24.31
N ARG A 3 -17.29 -6.31 -24.28
CA ARG A 3 -17.39 -7.33 -23.21
C ARG A 3 -16.13 -8.18 -23.04
N TYR A 4 -15.45 -8.51 -24.14
CA TYR A 4 -14.22 -9.29 -24.12
C TYR A 4 -13.06 -8.51 -23.46
N GLU A 5 -12.92 -7.23 -23.76
CA GLU A 5 -11.94 -6.33 -23.14
C GLU A 5 -12.16 -6.21 -21.63
N ILE A 6 -13.42 -6.09 -21.18
CA ILE A 6 -13.76 -6.04 -19.75
C ILE A 6 -13.30 -7.32 -19.04
N ILE A 7 -13.62 -8.48 -19.62
CA ILE A 7 -13.26 -9.80 -19.07
C ILE A 7 -11.74 -9.95 -18.99
N GLN A 8 -11.01 -9.64 -20.06
CA GLN A 8 -9.55 -9.74 -20.08
C GLN A 8 -8.88 -8.76 -19.12
N LYS A 9 -9.46 -7.56 -18.96
CA LYS A 9 -8.91 -6.54 -18.07
C LYS A 9 -9.10 -6.87 -16.59
N ILE A 10 -10.28 -7.36 -16.21
CA ILE A 10 -10.55 -7.78 -14.82
C ILE A 10 -9.86 -9.13 -14.55
N GLY A 11 -9.95 -10.09 -15.46
CA GLY A 11 -9.32 -11.40 -15.36
C GLY A 11 -10.31 -12.53 -15.66
N ASP A 12 -10.11 -13.26 -16.75
CA ASP A 12 -11.00 -14.32 -17.22
C ASP A 12 -11.10 -15.49 -16.22
N MET A 13 -10.03 -15.80 -15.52
CA MET A 13 -9.94 -16.86 -14.50
C MET A 13 -10.91 -16.66 -13.33
N TYR A 14 -11.36 -15.43 -13.08
CA TYR A 14 -12.34 -15.12 -12.04
C TYR A 14 -13.78 -15.06 -12.55
N GLN A 15 -13.99 -15.08 -13.87
CA GLN A 15 -15.32 -14.91 -14.46
C GLN A 15 -16.20 -16.14 -14.19
N ILE A 16 -17.42 -15.90 -13.70
CA ILE A 16 -18.44 -16.94 -13.52
C ILE A 16 -19.73 -16.51 -14.21
N GLY A 17 -20.23 -17.37 -15.11
CA GLY A 17 -21.57 -17.31 -15.68
C GLY A 17 -22.32 -18.62 -15.43
N ASN A 18 -23.65 -18.57 -15.38
CA ASN A 18 -24.50 -19.77 -15.22
C ASN A 18 -25.60 -19.86 -16.30
N THR A 19 -25.51 -19.05 -17.35
CA THR A 19 -26.34 -19.14 -18.55
C THR A 19 -25.51 -19.52 -19.77
N GLU A 20 -26.17 -19.93 -20.85
CA GLU A 20 -25.51 -20.23 -22.14
C GLU A 20 -24.84 -19.01 -22.76
N SER A 21 -25.35 -17.81 -22.48
CA SER A 21 -24.78 -16.51 -22.89
C SER A 21 -23.55 -16.09 -22.09
N GLY A 22 -23.21 -16.83 -21.01
CA GLY A 22 -22.15 -16.45 -20.07
C GLY A 22 -22.52 -15.31 -19.12
N GLU A 23 -23.81 -14.99 -19.00
CA GLU A 23 -24.38 -14.08 -18.00
C GLU A 23 -24.59 -14.81 -16.67
N PHE A 24 -24.94 -14.05 -15.62
CA PHE A 24 -25.21 -14.60 -14.30
C PHE A 24 -26.68 -14.40 -13.89
N SER A 25 -27.41 -15.50 -13.87
CA SER A 25 -28.78 -15.61 -13.40
C SER A 25 -28.85 -15.75 -11.88
N TYR A 26 -29.35 -14.72 -11.21
CA TYR A 26 -29.63 -14.77 -9.77
C TYR A 26 -30.81 -15.68 -9.42
N VAL A 27 -31.69 -15.98 -10.37
CA VAL A 27 -32.77 -16.96 -10.18
C VAL A 27 -32.18 -18.35 -9.95
N GLN A 28 -31.21 -18.74 -10.78
CA GLN A 28 -30.54 -20.04 -10.63
C GLN A 28 -29.66 -20.05 -9.38
N ALA A 29 -28.88 -19.00 -9.17
CA ALA A 29 -27.97 -18.89 -8.03
C ALA A 29 -28.70 -18.93 -6.68
N LEU A 30 -29.78 -18.15 -6.49
CA LEU A 30 -30.52 -18.16 -5.21
C LEU A 30 -31.20 -19.51 -4.94
N ARG A 31 -31.64 -20.22 -5.98
CA ARG A 31 -32.22 -21.56 -5.82
C ARG A 31 -31.23 -22.57 -5.24
N THR A 32 -29.93 -22.47 -5.56
CA THR A 32 -28.92 -23.40 -5.02
C THR A 32 -28.73 -23.25 -3.51
N VAL A 33 -29.03 -22.08 -2.96
CA VAL A 33 -28.99 -21.79 -1.52
C VAL A 33 -30.39 -21.79 -0.87
N GLY A 34 -31.39 -22.36 -1.55
CA GLY A 34 -32.75 -22.51 -1.03
C GLY A 34 -33.55 -21.21 -0.92
N LYS A 35 -33.15 -20.15 -1.62
CA LYS A 35 -33.78 -18.82 -1.59
C LYS A 35 -34.56 -18.54 -2.88
N ASN A 36 -35.63 -17.73 -2.78
CA ASN A 36 -36.40 -17.30 -3.93
C ASN A 36 -36.13 -15.83 -4.24
N ILE A 37 -35.81 -15.51 -5.50
CA ILE A 37 -35.53 -14.13 -5.91
C ILE A 37 -36.70 -13.17 -5.61
N LYS A 38 -37.94 -13.68 -5.66
CA LYS A 38 -39.16 -12.89 -5.39
C LYS A 38 -39.16 -12.26 -4.01
N ASP A 39 -38.50 -12.88 -3.03
CA ASP A 39 -38.41 -12.38 -1.65
C ASP A 39 -37.55 -11.11 -1.54
N TYR A 40 -36.74 -10.84 -2.57
CA TYR A 40 -35.81 -9.72 -2.64
C TYR A 40 -36.21 -8.68 -3.69
N GLN A 41 -37.25 -8.95 -4.47
CA GLN A 41 -37.80 -7.99 -5.44
C GLN A 41 -38.64 -6.95 -4.70
N LYS A 42 -38.38 -5.66 -4.95
CA LYS A 42 -39.24 -4.58 -4.46
C LYS A 42 -40.32 -4.32 -5.51
N GLY A 43 -41.59 -4.31 -5.09
CA GLY A 43 -42.79 -4.43 -5.92
C GLY A 43 -43.12 -3.27 -6.88
N ASP A 44 -42.11 -2.55 -7.36
CA ASP A 44 -42.26 -1.35 -8.18
C ASP A 44 -41.36 -1.45 -9.42
N THR A 45 -41.60 -2.44 -10.30
CA THR A 45 -41.20 -2.40 -11.73
C THR A 45 -41.69 -3.61 -12.54
N ASP A 46 -42.17 -3.32 -13.75
CA ASP A 46 -42.38 -4.25 -14.88
C ASP A 46 -41.08 -4.89 -15.43
N THR A 47 -39.96 -4.84 -14.71
CA THR A 47 -38.69 -5.44 -15.13
C THR A 47 -38.04 -6.17 -13.96
N ASN A 48 -38.31 -7.47 -13.89
CA ASN A 48 -37.61 -8.40 -13.02
C ASN A 48 -36.17 -8.57 -13.50
N HIS A 49 -35.27 -7.64 -13.12
CA HIS A 49 -33.84 -7.75 -13.41
C HIS A 49 -33.30 -9.02 -12.75
N GLN A 50 -32.87 -9.99 -13.56
CA GLN A 50 -32.52 -11.33 -13.08
C GLN A 50 -31.19 -11.84 -13.63
N TYR A 51 -30.70 -11.22 -14.71
CA TYR A 51 -29.50 -11.62 -15.44
C TYR A 51 -28.52 -10.45 -15.41
N LEU A 52 -27.43 -10.63 -14.68
CA LEU A 52 -26.31 -9.70 -14.66
C LEU A 52 -25.39 -10.02 -15.84
N ASP A 53 -24.92 -8.99 -16.54
CA ASP A 53 -24.09 -9.16 -17.72
C ASP A 53 -22.82 -9.97 -17.42
N ILE A 54 -22.01 -9.56 -16.44
CA ILE A 54 -20.76 -10.23 -16.10
C ILE A 54 -20.57 -10.26 -14.58
N ARG A 55 -20.16 -11.42 -14.06
CA ARG A 55 -19.82 -11.60 -12.65
C ARG A 55 -18.43 -12.21 -12.53
N PHE A 56 -17.62 -11.70 -11.61
CA PHE A 56 -16.33 -12.28 -11.25
C PHE A 56 -16.33 -12.63 -9.77
N GLU A 57 -15.68 -13.72 -9.37
CA GLU A 57 -15.53 -14.06 -7.96
C GLU A 57 -14.22 -14.78 -7.61
N ASN A 58 -13.87 -14.67 -6.33
CA ASN A 58 -13.01 -15.62 -5.62
C ASN A 58 -13.69 -15.99 -4.29
N ASP A 59 -12.93 -16.53 -3.34
CA ASP A 59 -13.46 -16.97 -2.04
C ASP A 59 -14.06 -15.85 -1.18
N ARG A 60 -13.64 -14.59 -1.39
CA ARG A 60 -13.95 -13.44 -0.51
C ARG A 60 -14.54 -12.21 -1.21
N LEU A 61 -14.31 -12.05 -2.50
CA LEU A 61 -14.72 -10.92 -3.33
C LEU A 61 -15.64 -11.37 -4.45
N VAL A 62 -16.62 -10.53 -4.76
CA VAL A 62 -17.41 -10.60 -5.99
C VAL A 62 -17.45 -9.22 -6.67
N ILE A 63 -17.26 -9.19 -7.99
CA ILE A 63 -17.38 -8.00 -8.82
C ILE A 63 -18.59 -8.18 -9.75
N LEU A 64 -19.54 -7.26 -9.65
CA LEU A 64 -20.77 -7.24 -10.44
C LEU A 64 -20.63 -6.17 -11.53
N VAL A 65 -20.69 -6.57 -12.80
CA VAL A 65 -20.58 -5.66 -13.94
C VAL A 65 -21.84 -5.69 -14.76
N GLU A 66 -22.48 -4.52 -14.87
CA GLU A 66 -23.59 -4.29 -15.78
C GLU A 66 -23.15 -3.33 -16.89
N THR A 67 -23.50 -3.63 -18.12
CA THR A 67 -23.07 -2.87 -19.29
C THR A 67 -24.23 -2.08 -19.91
N LYS A 68 -23.90 -0.92 -20.47
CA LYS A 68 -24.83 -0.10 -21.28
C LYS A 68 -24.08 0.44 -22.48
N ASN A 69 -24.77 0.59 -23.60
CA ASN A 69 -24.14 1.12 -24.81
C ASN A 69 -23.57 2.53 -24.61
N SER A 70 -24.40 3.48 -24.19
CA SER A 70 -23.93 4.76 -23.63
C SER A 70 -24.91 5.27 -22.59
N PHE A 71 -24.43 5.63 -21.41
CA PHE A 71 -25.20 6.14 -20.27
C PHE A 71 -26.10 7.32 -20.62
N ASN A 72 -25.72 8.16 -21.59
CA ASN A 72 -26.54 9.29 -22.06
C ASN A 72 -27.83 8.83 -22.76
N LYS A 73 -27.88 7.60 -23.27
CA LYS A 73 -29.07 6.98 -23.89
C LYS A 73 -30.03 6.39 -22.85
N TRP A 74 -29.63 6.31 -21.58
CA TRP A 74 -30.39 5.65 -20.53
C TRP A 74 -30.83 6.62 -19.43
N ASN A 75 -31.97 6.31 -18.82
CA ASN A 75 -32.32 6.94 -17.56
C ASN A 75 -31.38 6.45 -16.46
N GLN A 76 -30.52 7.34 -15.96
CA GLN A 76 -29.49 6.98 -14.98
C GLN A 76 -30.07 6.35 -13.71
N ASN A 77 -31.24 6.80 -13.25
CA ASN A 77 -31.89 6.22 -12.08
C ASN A 77 -32.37 4.79 -12.34
N LYS A 78 -32.81 4.47 -13.56
CA LYS A 78 -33.21 3.10 -13.93
C LYS A 78 -32.01 2.14 -13.95
N ILE A 79 -30.90 2.53 -14.58
CA ILE A 79 -29.71 1.65 -14.65
C ILE A 79 -29.04 1.49 -13.28
N ARG A 80 -29.06 2.53 -12.42
CA ARG A 80 -28.60 2.42 -11.02
C ARG A 80 -29.51 1.50 -10.21
N LYS A 81 -30.83 1.61 -10.36
CA LYS A 81 -31.80 0.70 -9.72
C LYS A 81 -31.58 -0.76 -10.15
N GLN A 82 -31.36 -0.99 -11.44
CA GLN A 82 -31.03 -2.32 -11.96
C GLN A 82 -29.78 -2.90 -11.27
N LEU A 83 -28.68 -2.15 -11.22
CA LEU A 83 -27.46 -2.60 -10.53
C LEU A 83 -27.69 -2.77 -9.01
N GLN A 84 -28.50 -1.91 -8.38
CA GLN A 84 -28.86 -2.02 -6.96
C GLN A 84 -29.62 -3.31 -6.65
N ASP A 85 -30.46 -3.80 -7.58
CA ASP A 85 -31.16 -5.07 -7.42
C ASP A 85 -30.15 -6.24 -7.45
N TYR A 86 -29.18 -6.23 -8.37
CA TYR A 86 -28.12 -7.25 -8.38
C TYR A 86 -27.30 -7.26 -7.10
N VAL A 87 -26.95 -6.08 -6.56
CA VAL A 87 -26.29 -5.98 -5.25
C VAL A 87 -27.14 -6.59 -4.14
N ARG A 88 -28.47 -6.43 -4.19
CA ARG A 88 -29.39 -7.02 -3.20
C ARG A 88 -29.45 -8.53 -3.31
N TYR A 89 -29.51 -9.06 -4.54
CA TYR A 89 -29.51 -10.51 -4.76
C TYR A 89 -28.18 -11.14 -4.37
N GLU A 90 -27.05 -10.50 -4.67
CA GLU A 90 -25.73 -11.01 -4.28
C GLU A 90 -25.58 -11.05 -2.76
N LYS A 91 -26.03 -10.03 -2.02
CA LYS A 91 -26.08 -10.05 -0.54
C LYS A 91 -26.94 -11.17 0.03
N ALA A 92 -27.95 -11.63 -0.73
CA ALA A 92 -28.76 -12.77 -0.34
C ALA A 92 -28.14 -14.11 -0.76
N TYR A 93 -27.31 -14.11 -1.80
CA TYR A 93 -26.70 -15.31 -2.35
C TYR A 93 -25.38 -15.68 -1.66
N SER A 94 -24.53 -14.70 -1.35
CA SER A 94 -23.20 -14.92 -0.77
C SER A 94 -22.87 -13.92 0.33
N ASP A 95 -21.91 -14.28 1.19
CA ASP A 95 -21.36 -13.41 2.24
C ASP A 95 -20.10 -12.66 1.79
N LYS A 96 -19.82 -12.65 0.47
CA LYS A 96 -18.62 -12.05 -0.12
C LYS A 96 -18.73 -10.51 -0.11
N LYS A 97 -17.58 -9.82 -0.07
CA LYS A 97 -17.57 -8.37 -0.29
C LYS A 97 -17.88 -8.08 -1.75
N ILE A 98 -18.63 -7.01 -2.00
CA ILE A 98 -19.15 -6.67 -3.31
C ILE A 98 -18.47 -5.40 -3.83
N ILE A 99 -18.04 -5.46 -5.09
CA ILE A 99 -17.82 -4.28 -5.92
C ILE A 99 -18.88 -4.31 -7.02
N ALA A 100 -19.55 -3.20 -7.24
CA ALA A 100 -20.58 -3.09 -8.28
C ALA A 100 -20.19 -1.99 -9.25
N MET A 101 -20.40 -2.22 -10.55
CA MET A 101 -19.98 -1.28 -11.58
C MET A 101 -20.91 -1.25 -12.79
N LEU A 102 -21.07 -0.05 -13.33
CA LEU A 102 -21.66 0.21 -14.65
C LEU A 102 -20.54 0.56 -15.62
N ILE A 103 -20.54 -0.04 -16.82
CA ILE A 103 -19.53 0.20 -17.86
C ILE A 103 -20.21 0.54 -19.19
N GLU A 104 -19.73 1.60 -19.87
CA GLU A 104 -20.13 1.90 -21.25
C GLU A 104 -19.46 0.99 -22.28
N THR A 105 -20.21 0.52 -23.27
CA THR A 105 -19.65 -0.26 -24.38
C THR A 105 -19.28 0.59 -25.60
N ASP A 106 -20.04 1.64 -25.90
CA ASP A 106 -19.75 2.59 -26.99
C ASP A 106 -18.77 3.69 -26.56
N GLY A 107 -18.52 3.83 -25.26
CA GLY A 107 -17.60 4.80 -24.66
C GLY A 107 -16.64 4.17 -23.65
N ASP A 108 -16.03 5.01 -22.83
CA ASP A 108 -15.01 4.63 -21.83
C ASP A 108 -15.44 4.95 -20.39
N ASP A 109 -16.67 5.41 -20.17
CA ASP A 109 -17.15 5.78 -18.84
C ASP A 109 -17.40 4.53 -17.98
N ILE A 110 -16.90 4.59 -16.74
CA ILE A 110 -17.05 3.55 -15.72
C ILE A 110 -17.51 4.19 -14.42
N TRP A 111 -18.56 3.63 -13.82
CA TRP A 111 -19.06 4.05 -12.51
C TRP A 111 -18.92 2.89 -11.53
N VAL A 112 -18.22 3.11 -10.42
CA VAL A 112 -17.87 2.04 -9.44
C VAL A 112 -18.40 2.36 -8.05
N TRP A 113 -18.89 1.33 -7.36
CA TRP A 113 -19.31 1.36 -5.96
C TRP A 113 -18.67 0.22 -5.18
N HIS A 114 -18.06 0.57 -4.04
CA HIS A 114 -17.56 -0.38 -3.05
C HIS A 114 -17.58 0.26 -1.66
N GLY A 115 -17.55 -0.57 -0.61
CA GLY A 115 -17.55 -0.12 0.79
C GLY A 115 -18.21 -1.11 1.73
N GLN A 116 -18.39 -0.71 2.99
CA GLN A 116 -19.02 -1.57 4.00
C GLN A 116 -20.48 -1.91 3.66
N SER A 117 -21.20 -0.94 3.11
CA SER A 117 -22.51 -1.14 2.48
C SER A 117 -22.45 -0.61 1.06
N VAL A 118 -22.68 -1.50 0.08
CA VAL A 118 -22.80 -1.10 -1.33
C VAL A 118 -24.23 -0.58 -1.55
N ILE A 119 -24.33 0.74 -1.75
CA ILE A 119 -25.54 1.50 -2.09
C ILE A 119 -25.26 2.19 -3.43
N ILE A 120 -26.11 1.98 -4.43
CA ILE A 120 -25.92 2.47 -5.80
C ILE A 120 -26.64 3.81 -5.98
N ASP A 121 -25.96 4.89 -5.62
CA ASP A 121 -26.39 6.27 -5.84
C ASP A 121 -25.17 7.17 -6.17
N GLU A 122 -25.42 8.45 -6.45
CA GLU A 122 -24.33 9.39 -6.79
C GLU A 122 -23.47 9.83 -5.59
N GLU A 123 -23.99 9.71 -4.36
CA GLU A 123 -23.27 10.10 -3.14
C GLU A 123 -22.19 9.07 -2.77
N HIS A 124 -22.51 7.78 -2.99
CA HIS A 124 -21.64 6.65 -2.67
C HIS A 124 -20.77 6.22 -3.86
N ARG A 125 -20.96 6.82 -5.03
CA ARG A 125 -20.14 6.54 -6.22
C ARG A 125 -18.70 6.98 -5.99
N LYS A 126 -17.76 6.12 -6.37
CA LYS A 126 -16.32 6.40 -6.34
C LYS A 126 -15.94 7.19 -7.59
N LYS A 127 -15.81 8.50 -7.44
CA LYS A 127 -15.55 9.42 -8.56
C LYS A 127 -14.10 9.35 -9.04
N GLU A 128 -13.21 8.89 -8.19
CA GLU A 128 -11.81 8.57 -8.47
C GLU A 128 -11.64 7.30 -9.31
N GLU A 129 -12.65 6.42 -9.33
CA GLU A 129 -12.64 5.16 -10.07
C GLU A 129 -13.11 5.36 -11.52
N THR A 130 -12.24 5.93 -12.36
CA THR A 130 -12.54 6.21 -13.78
C THR A 130 -11.90 5.23 -14.76
N VAL A 131 -11.04 4.34 -14.27
CA VAL A 131 -10.28 3.38 -15.09
C VAL A 131 -10.52 1.98 -14.57
N LEU A 132 -10.81 1.05 -15.50
CA LEU A 132 -10.99 -0.37 -15.18
C LEU A 132 -9.68 -0.99 -14.68
N LYS A 133 -9.77 -1.73 -13.57
CA LYS A 133 -8.64 -2.39 -12.91
C LYS A 133 -8.71 -3.91 -13.02
N SER A 134 -7.61 -4.59 -12.70
CA SER A 134 -7.62 -6.05 -12.55
C SER A 134 -8.40 -6.47 -11.29
N PHE A 135 -8.76 -7.74 -11.23
CA PHE A 135 -9.43 -8.32 -10.06
C PHE A 135 -8.59 -8.15 -8.79
N GLU A 136 -7.27 -8.37 -8.86
CA GLU A 136 -6.35 -8.22 -7.72
C GLU A 136 -6.23 -6.77 -7.24
N GLU A 137 -6.24 -5.81 -8.18
CA GLU A 137 -6.24 -4.39 -7.83
C GLU A 137 -7.53 -4.01 -7.08
N TYR A 138 -8.67 -4.50 -7.54
CA TYR A 138 -9.96 -4.34 -6.87
C TYR A 138 -10.01 -5.05 -5.51
N GLU A 139 -9.43 -6.24 -5.41
CA GLU A 139 -9.31 -6.97 -4.16
C GLU A 139 -8.46 -6.20 -3.15
N ASN A 140 -7.35 -5.61 -3.58
CA ASN A 140 -6.51 -4.77 -2.75
C ASN A 140 -7.22 -3.48 -2.29
N ILE A 141 -8.17 -2.95 -3.07
CA ILE A 141 -8.99 -1.81 -2.63
C ILE A 141 -9.90 -2.21 -1.45
N VAL A 142 -10.50 -3.40 -1.52
CA VAL A 142 -11.48 -3.86 -0.51
C VAL A 142 -10.80 -4.46 0.72
N PHE A 143 -9.67 -5.12 0.53
CA PHE A 143 -9.03 -5.98 1.53
C PHE A 143 -7.56 -5.68 1.76
N GLY A 144 -7.00 -4.70 1.04
CA GLY A 144 -5.63 -4.27 1.24
C GLY A 144 -5.38 -3.83 2.67
N LYS A 145 -4.11 -3.80 3.04
CA LYS A 145 -3.64 -3.39 4.36
C LYS A 145 -4.25 -2.04 4.75
N VAL A 146 -4.92 -2.01 5.90
CA VAL A 146 -5.47 -0.76 6.45
C VAL A 146 -4.30 0.02 7.02
N ASN A 147 -4.04 1.18 6.44
CA ASN A 147 -3.07 2.14 6.94
C ASN A 147 -3.49 2.62 8.34
N ASP A 148 -2.78 2.19 9.39
CA ASP A 148 -3.07 2.56 10.78
C ASP A 148 -1.91 3.36 11.37
N LYS A 149 -2.06 4.70 11.33
CA LYS A 149 -1.03 5.62 11.81
C LYS A 149 -0.69 5.41 13.29
N ILE A 150 -1.70 5.18 14.13
CA ILE A 150 -1.52 5.10 15.59
C ILE A 150 -0.71 3.84 15.90
N LYS A 151 -1.14 2.69 15.36
CA LYS A 151 -0.41 1.43 15.55
C LYS A 151 1.02 1.49 15.04
N VAL A 152 1.25 2.10 13.88
CA VAL A 152 2.61 2.25 13.34
C VAL A 152 3.48 3.12 14.25
N VAL A 153 2.97 4.24 14.75
CA VAL A 153 3.73 5.13 15.66
C VAL A 153 4.02 4.45 17.01
N ASP A 154 3.04 3.75 17.59
CA ASP A 154 3.25 3.01 18.85
C ASP A 154 4.26 1.88 18.67
N SER A 155 4.19 1.17 17.52
CA SER A 155 5.12 0.09 17.19
C SER A 155 6.56 0.57 17.02
N ILE A 156 6.78 1.81 16.53
CA ILE A 156 8.12 2.41 16.44
C ILE A 156 8.76 2.53 17.83
N LYS A 157 7.99 3.00 18.81
CA LYS A 157 8.49 3.19 20.17
C LYS A 157 8.93 1.85 20.77
N VAL A 158 8.05 0.84 20.70
CA VAL A 158 8.32 -0.51 21.21
C VAL A 158 9.53 -1.12 20.51
N LEU A 159 9.60 -1.04 19.18
CA LEU A 159 10.73 -1.58 18.42
C LEU A 159 12.06 -0.90 18.77
N ASN A 160 12.05 0.42 19.00
CA ASN A 160 13.26 1.11 19.44
C ASN A 160 13.69 0.72 20.85
N GLU A 161 12.75 0.46 21.75
CA GLU A 161 13.03 -0.04 23.11
C GLU A 161 13.60 -1.46 23.07
N MET A 162 13.06 -2.35 22.23
CA MET A 162 13.61 -3.70 21.99
C MET A 162 15.07 -3.62 21.53
N LEU A 163 15.34 -2.88 20.45
CA LEU A 163 16.70 -2.73 19.93
C LEU A 163 17.66 -2.06 20.92
N HIS A 164 17.15 -1.20 21.82
CA HIS A 164 17.97 -0.64 22.88
C HIS A 164 18.34 -1.68 23.94
N SER A 165 17.38 -2.52 24.34
CA SER A 165 17.58 -3.63 25.27
C SER A 165 18.61 -4.63 24.73
N ASP A 166 18.55 -4.90 23.42
CA ASP A 166 19.44 -5.85 22.74
C ASP A 166 20.83 -5.23 22.40
N GLY A 167 21.13 -4.04 22.93
CA GLY A 167 22.44 -3.41 22.82
C GLY A 167 22.73 -2.71 21.49
N VAL A 168 21.77 -2.59 20.58
CA VAL A 168 22.00 -1.96 19.27
C VAL A 168 22.19 -0.45 19.40
N ASN A 169 23.28 0.10 18.85
CA ASN A 169 23.54 1.54 18.84
C ASN A 169 22.42 2.34 18.16
N GLU A 170 21.98 3.44 18.77
CA GLU A 170 20.92 4.31 18.25
C GLU A 170 21.10 4.69 16.77
N LYS A 171 22.34 4.97 16.33
CA LYS A 171 22.66 5.39 14.96
C LYS A 171 22.45 4.29 13.92
N LEU A 172 22.46 3.04 14.37
CA LEU A 172 22.36 1.84 13.55
C LEU A 172 20.92 1.36 13.39
N ARG A 173 20.12 1.50 14.45
CA ARG A 173 18.75 0.96 14.56
C ARG A 173 17.87 1.29 13.36
N SER A 174 17.84 2.55 12.92
CA SER A 174 16.98 2.98 11.80
C SER A 174 17.32 2.27 10.49
N GLN A 175 18.62 2.15 10.19
CA GLN A 175 19.09 1.48 8.97
C GLN A 175 18.91 -0.02 9.06
N PHE A 176 19.14 -0.60 10.24
CA PHE A 176 18.92 -2.02 10.50
C PHE A 176 17.44 -2.41 10.34
N VAL A 177 16.53 -1.65 10.96
CA VAL A 177 15.08 -1.86 10.84
C VAL A 177 14.62 -1.69 9.39
N GLY A 178 15.11 -0.66 8.69
CA GLY A 178 14.80 -0.48 7.26
C GLY A 178 15.26 -1.64 6.39
N THR A 179 16.42 -2.22 6.73
CA THR A 179 16.96 -3.41 6.07
C THR A 179 16.09 -4.64 6.33
N CYS A 180 15.67 -4.87 7.57
CA CYS A 180 14.78 -5.97 7.95
C CYS A 180 13.41 -5.85 7.26
N LEU A 181 12.80 -4.66 7.29
CA LEU A 181 11.52 -4.39 6.64
C LEU A 181 11.58 -4.67 5.15
N LEU A 182 12.65 -4.23 4.47
CA LEU A 182 12.85 -4.49 3.05
C LEU A 182 13.03 -5.99 2.76
N ALA A 183 13.78 -6.71 3.59
CA ALA A 183 14.02 -8.14 3.42
C ALA A 183 12.73 -8.96 3.63
N LEU A 184 11.97 -8.68 4.68
CA LEU A 184 10.68 -9.34 4.97
C LEU A 184 9.69 -9.16 3.82
N LYS A 185 9.55 -7.93 3.29
CA LYS A 185 8.70 -7.65 2.13
C LYS A 185 9.09 -8.39 0.85
N ASN A 186 10.32 -8.92 0.79
CA ASN A 186 10.84 -9.67 -0.35
C ASN A 186 11.06 -11.16 -0.01
N GLY A 187 10.32 -11.67 0.97
CA GLY A 187 10.24 -13.10 1.25
C GLY A 187 11.37 -13.64 2.13
N LEU A 188 11.91 -12.82 3.03
CA LEU A 188 12.84 -13.33 4.05
C LEU A 188 12.15 -14.38 4.93
N TYR A 189 12.72 -15.58 4.94
CA TYR A 189 12.33 -16.64 5.87
C TYR A 189 13.28 -16.66 7.08
N TYR A 190 12.72 -16.62 8.28
CA TYR A 190 13.46 -16.46 9.54
C TYR A 190 13.05 -17.44 10.66
N GLU A 191 11.91 -18.10 10.54
CA GLU A 191 11.38 -19.01 11.57
C GLU A 191 11.97 -20.42 11.47
N ASN A 192 12.10 -21.11 12.61
CA ASN A 192 12.45 -22.54 12.69
C ASN A 192 13.69 -22.92 11.87
N LEU A 193 14.67 -22.01 11.78
CA LEU A 193 15.91 -22.27 11.07
C LEU A 193 16.70 -23.35 11.82
N LYS A 194 17.41 -24.19 11.07
CA LYS A 194 18.35 -25.15 11.64
C LYS A 194 19.77 -24.72 11.28
N PRO A 195 20.76 -24.98 12.14
CA PRO A 195 22.15 -24.82 11.77
C PRO A 195 22.45 -25.57 10.45
N SER A 196 23.27 -24.96 9.61
CA SER A 196 23.57 -25.50 8.27
C SER A 196 25.07 -25.46 8.01
N LEU A 197 25.59 -26.37 7.18
CA LEU A 197 27.00 -26.40 6.87
C LEU A 197 27.34 -25.34 5.80
N ASP A 198 28.36 -24.53 6.06
CA ASP A 198 28.90 -23.60 5.07
C ASP A 198 29.62 -24.38 3.98
N LYS A 199 29.17 -24.24 2.73
CA LYS A 199 29.72 -24.98 1.59
C LYS A 199 31.14 -24.54 1.22
N ASP A 200 31.53 -23.31 1.57
CA ASP A 200 32.80 -22.71 1.18
C ASP A 200 33.88 -22.94 2.24
N THR A 201 33.49 -22.99 3.51
CA THR A 201 34.41 -23.12 4.66
C THR A 201 34.31 -24.45 5.39
N GLY A 202 33.27 -25.25 5.13
CA GLY A 202 33.03 -26.56 5.78
C GLY A 202 32.63 -26.48 7.26
N LYS A 203 32.36 -25.28 7.78
CA LYS A 203 32.00 -25.05 9.18
C LYS A 203 30.49 -24.90 9.35
N ASP A 204 29.98 -25.24 10.53
CA ASP A 204 28.59 -24.98 10.88
C ASP A 204 28.31 -23.47 10.93
N ILE A 205 27.25 -23.06 10.24
CA ILE A 205 26.66 -21.73 10.28
C ILE A 205 25.51 -21.77 11.28
N THR A 206 25.58 -20.90 12.26
CA THR A 206 24.53 -20.66 13.24
C THR A 206 23.32 -19.95 12.62
N GLN A 207 22.16 -20.04 13.27
CA GLN A 207 20.89 -19.59 12.67
C GLN A 207 20.85 -18.08 12.41
N GLU A 208 21.38 -17.29 13.33
CA GLU A 208 21.53 -15.83 13.19
C GLU A 208 22.37 -15.46 11.97
N LYS A 209 23.45 -16.19 11.71
CA LYS A 209 24.30 -15.99 10.51
C LYS A 209 23.55 -16.38 9.23
N ILE A 210 22.69 -17.40 9.27
CA ILE A 210 21.83 -17.76 8.14
C ILE A 210 20.84 -16.61 7.84
N ILE A 211 20.21 -16.02 8.86
CA ILE A 211 19.32 -14.86 8.68
C ILE A 211 20.07 -13.71 8.01
N ILE A 212 21.21 -13.31 8.57
CA ILE A 212 22.01 -12.19 8.03
C ILE A 212 22.43 -12.49 6.57
N LYS A 213 22.86 -13.72 6.28
CA LYS A 213 23.21 -14.16 4.92
C LYS A 213 22.02 -14.07 3.96
N ASN A 214 20.83 -14.49 4.40
CA ASN A 214 19.61 -14.44 3.59
C ASN A 214 19.19 -12.99 3.30
N ILE A 215 19.25 -12.11 4.31
CA ILE A 215 19.01 -10.67 4.14
C ILE A 215 19.95 -10.09 3.09
N LYS A 216 21.26 -10.36 3.19
CA LYS A 216 22.26 -9.92 2.20
C LYS A 216 21.95 -10.44 0.80
N GLY A 217 21.56 -11.71 0.68
CA GLY A 217 21.17 -12.34 -0.58
C GLY A 217 19.97 -11.64 -1.24
N ILE A 218 18.92 -11.36 -0.46
CA ILE A 218 17.73 -10.63 -0.93
C ILE A 218 18.10 -9.24 -1.43
N LEU A 219 18.85 -8.46 -0.63
CA LEU A 219 19.29 -7.11 -1.01
C LEU A 219 20.13 -7.12 -2.30
N SER A 220 21.05 -8.07 -2.43
CA SER A 220 21.89 -8.21 -3.62
C SER A 220 21.05 -8.54 -4.86
N GLY A 221 20.05 -9.43 -4.72
CA GLY A 221 19.10 -9.75 -5.77
C GLY A 221 18.28 -8.53 -6.22
N LEU A 222 17.77 -7.74 -5.26
CA LEU A 222 17.00 -6.51 -5.55
C LEU A 222 17.83 -5.45 -6.28
N LEU A 223 19.09 -5.27 -5.89
CA LEU A 223 20.00 -4.35 -6.57
C LEU A 223 20.34 -4.81 -7.99
N SER A 224 20.43 -6.13 -8.19
CA SER A 224 20.73 -6.73 -9.50
C SER A 224 19.58 -6.57 -10.49
N ARG A 225 18.32 -6.66 -10.04
CA ARG A 225 17.12 -6.48 -10.88
C ARG A 225 16.90 -5.05 -11.40
N ASN A 226 17.47 -4.03 -10.75
CA ASN A 226 17.35 -2.64 -11.19
C ASN A 226 18.25 -2.36 -12.41
N GLN A 227 17.70 -2.39 -13.63
CA GLN A 227 18.40 -2.23 -14.92
C GLN A 227 18.83 -0.78 -15.26
N GLY A 228 19.07 0.10 -14.28
CA GLY A 228 19.38 1.52 -14.51
C GLY A 228 20.45 2.13 -13.61
N VAL A 229 21.19 1.32 -12.84
CA VAL A 229 22.23 1.79 -11.92
C VAL A 229 23.56 1.14 -12.30
N ASP A 230 24.62 1.94 -12.45
CA ASP A 230 25.97 1.43 -12.78
C ASP A 230 26.41 0.32 -11.82
N ALA A 231 27.07 -0.72 -12.33
CA ALA A 231 27.54 -1.85 -11.53
C ALA A 231 28.44 -1.41 -10.34
N LEU A 232 29.25 -0.36 -10.52
CA LEU A 232 30.08 0.25 -9.47
C LEU A 232 29.24 0.90 -8.36
N ASN A 233 28.13 1.58 -8.71
CA ASN A 233 27.21 2.17 -7.75
C ASN A 233 26.37 1.12 -7.01
N LYS A 234 26.05 -0.02 -7.67
CA LYS A 234 25.37 -1.17 -7.05
C LYS A 234 26.25 -1.84 -6.00
N ALA A 235 27.50 -2.15 -6.35
CA ALA A 235 28.47 -2.75 -5.44
C ALA A 235 28.79 -1.83 -4.25
N GLY A 236 28.92 -0.51 -4.48
CA GLY A 236 29.15 0.46 -3.41
C GLY A 236 27.96 0.59 -2.45
N LYS A 237 26.72 0.62 -2.94
CA LYS A 237 25.53 0.66 -2.06
C LYS A 237 25.36 -0.62 -1.25
N LEU A 238 25.62 -1.78 -1.87
CA LEU A 238 25.57 -3.07 -1.17
C LEU A 238 26.70 -3.19 -0.15
N SER A 239 27.91 -2.75 -0.48
CA SER A 239 29.02 -2.77 0.48
C SER A 239 28.73 -1.84 1.64
N VAL A 240 28.15 -0.65 1.42
CA VAL A 240 27.77 0.26 2.50
C VAL A 240 26.68 -0.36 3.38
N LEU A 241 25.63 -0.97 2.82
CA LEU A 241 24.57 -1.61 3.60
C LEU A 241 25.06 -2.85 4.35
N SER A 242 25.86 -3.71 3.70
CA SER A 242 26.42 -4.90 4.35
C SER A 242 27.42 -4.49 5.42
N SER A 243 28.46 -3.73 5.06
CA SER A 243 29.58 -3.43 5.96
C SER A 243 29.25 -2.47 7.09
N LYS A 244 28.32 -1.51 6.89
CA LYS A 244 27.98 -0.52 7.92
C LYS A 244 26.77 -0.88 8.76
N VAL A 245 25.99 -1.88 8.37
CA VAL A 245 24.75 -2.24 9.08
C VAL A 245 24.79 -3.69 9.52
N LEU A 246 24.88 -4.62 8.57
CA LEU A 246 24.75 -6.06 8.87
C LEU A 246 26.02 -6.70 9.40
N ASP A 247 27.18 -6.12 9.12
CA ASP A 247 28.49 -6.55 9.62
C ASP A 247 28.96 -5.75 10.85
N ASP A 248 28.15 -4.79 11.29
CA ASP A 248 28.42 -4.04 12.52
C ASP A 248 28.38 -4.99 13.73
N GLN A 249 29.27 -4.77 14.69
CA GLN A 249 29.42 -5.64 15.84
C GLN A 249 28.12 -5.80 16.62
N ASP A 250 27.34 -4.73 16.78
CA ASP A 250 26.10 -4.74 17.56
C ASP A 250 25.02 -5.63 16.92
N ILE A 251 24.98 -5.69 15.58
CA ILE A 251 24.04 -6.54 14.84
C ILE A 251 24.56 -7.97 14.73
N ALA A 252 25.87 -8.12 14.49
CA ALA A 252 26.51 -9.43 14.40
C ALA A 252 26.54 -10.20 15.73
N SER A 253 26.39 -9.49 16.86
CA SER A 253 26.28 -10.09 18.20
C SER A 253 24.86 -10.49 18.61
N LEU A 254 23.83 -10.10 17.85
CA LEU A 254 22.46 -10.49 18.16
C LEU A 254 22.31 -12.02 18.08
N THR A 255 21.66 -12.58 19.09
CA THR A 255 21.29 -13.99 19.13
C THR A 255 20.17 -14.29 18.14
N TYR A 256 19.96 -15.59 17.87
CA TYR A 256 18.85 -16.02 17.03
C TYR A 256 17.49 -15.59 17.58
N ASP A 257 17.29 -15.69 18.89
CA ASP A 257 16.02 -15.35 19.54
C ASP A 257 15.75 -13.84 19.44
N GLU A 258 16.74 -12.98 19.72
CA GLU A 258 16.61 -11.52 19.57
C GLU A 258 16.29 -11.13 18.11
N LEU A 259 17.03 -11.68 17.13
CA LEU A 259 16.75 -11.43 15.72
C LEU A 259 15.35 -11.91 15.31
N GLN A 260 14.93 -13.08 15.78
CA GLN A 260 13.62 -13.62 15.49
C GLN A 260 12.51 -12.76 16.10
N GLU A 261 12.67 -12.28 17.33
CA GLU A 261 11.71 -11.38 17.98
C GLU A 261 11.58 -10.05 17.23
N ILE A 262 12.71 -9.44 16.84
CA ILE A 262 12.74 -8.20 16.05
C ILE A 262 12.01 -8.40 14.70
N LEU A 263 12.36 -9.45 13.95
CA LEU A 263 11.76 -9.74 12.65
C LEU A 263 10.26 -10.03 12.78
N LYS A 264 9.88 -10.86 13.76
CA LYS A 264 8.49 -11.18 14.06
C LYS A 264 7.68 -9.96 14.48
N PHE A 265 8.29 -9.05 15.24
CA PHE A 265 7.63 -7.81 15.62
C PHE A 265 7.35 -6.92 14.40
N ILE A 266 8.33 -6.75 13.51
CA ILE A 266 8.17 -5.97 12.26
C ILE A 266 7.09 -6.60 11.38
N ASP A 267 7.10 -7.91 11.23
CA ASP A 267 6.19 -8.66 10.36
C ASP A 267 4.74 -8.61 10.83
N ASN A 268 4.50 -8.60 12.16
CA ASN A 268 3.15 -8.60 12.73
C ASN A 268 2.60 -7.21 13.07
N ASN A 269 3.47 -6.26 13.44
CA ASN A 269 3.02 -4.97 14.00
C ASN A 269 3.31 -3.76 13.11
N ILE A 270 4.11 -3.90 12.05
CA ILE A 270 4.45 -2.79 11.15
C ILE A 270 3.99 -3.10 9.73
N ILE A 271 4.47 -4.20 9.15
CA ILE A 271 4.18 -4.58 7.76
C ILE A 271 2.68 -4.64 7.46
N PRO A 272 1.78 -5.16 8.32
CA PRO A 272 0.35 -5.26 8.03
C PRO A 272 -0.39 -3.91 8.03
N PHE A 273 0.21 -2.87 8.61
CA PHE A 273 -0.42 -1.55 8.79
C PHE A 273 0.14 -0.47 7.84
N ILE A 274 0.98 -0.87 6.88
CA ILE A 274 1.54 0.00 5.85
C ILE A 274 1.25 -0.60 4.48
N ASN A 275 0.34 0.03 3.73
CA ASN A 275 0.05 -0.26 2.32
C ASN A 275 0.85 0.68 1.42
N ASP A 276 2.09 0.31 1.11
CA ASP A 276 2.98 1.14 0.30
C ASP A 276 2.61 1.18 -1.20
N SER A 277 1.56 0.48 -1.63
CA SER A 277 1.03 0.61 -3.00
C SER A 277 0.20 1.89 -3.18
N ASN A 278 -0.17 2.57 -2.10
CA ASN A 278 -0.93 3.83 -2.14
C ASN A 278 -0.17 4.99 -1.49
N THR A 279 -0.59 6.22 -1.79
CA THR A 279 0.04 7.44 -1.28
C THR A 279 0.04 7.50 0.25
N ALA A 280 -1.08 7.15 0.88
CA ALA A 280 -1.21 7.20 2.35
C ALA A 280 -0.24 6.24 3.05
N GLY A 281 0.04 5.05 2.49
CA GLY A 281 0.99 4.12 3.07
C GLY A 281 2.44 4.49 2.78
N GLN A 282 2.72 5.14 1.64
CA GLN A 282 4.02 5.77 1.41
C GLN A 282 4.28 6.90 2.41
N ASP A 283 3.27 7.70 2.74
CA ASP A 283 3.36 8.73 3.79
C ASP A 283 3.57 8.11 5.17
N LEU A 284 2.90 6.99 5.48
CA LEU A 284 3.15 6.25 6.71
C LEU A 284 4.56 5.65 6.77
N LEU A 285 5.09 5.16 5.66
CA LEU A 285 6.47 4.66 5.59
C LEU A 285 7.48 5.79 5.82
N ASN A 286 7.23 6.96 5.22
CA ASN A 286 8.04 8.15 5.48
C ASN A 286 7.93 8.61 6.93
N LEU A 287 6.73 8.62 7.51
CA LEU A 287 6.50 8.91 8.93
C LEU A 287 7.25 7.91 9.82
N PHE A 288 7.22 6.63 9.46
CA PHE A 288 7.92 5.57 10.17
C PHE A 288 9.42 5.86 10.27
N PHE A 289 10.09 6.03 9.13
CA PHE A 289 11.53 6.32 9.12
C PHE A 289 11.88 7.67 9.73
N THR A 290 11.06 8.70 9.50
CA THR A 290 11.33 10.03 10.05
C THR A 290 11.17 10.09 11.57
N THR A 291 10.22 9.33 12.13
CA THR A 291 9.99 9.19 13.58
C THR A 291 11.04 8.30 14.21
N PHE A 292 11.37 7.16 13.58
CA PHE A 292 12.43 6.28 14.04
C PHE A 292 13.78 7.01 14.12
N ASN A 293 14.09 7.85 13.11
CA ASN A 293 15.29 8.69 13.11
C ASN A 293 15.30 9.78 14.21
N LYS A 294 14.18 10.09 14.89
CA LYS A 294 14.17 11.00 16.04
C LYS A 294 14.79 10.35 17.28
N TYR A 295 14.84 9.02 17.35
CA TYR A 295 15.50 8.28 18.43
C TYR A 295 17.02 8.23 18.28
N VAL A 296 17.56 8.55 17.11
CA VAL A 296 18.99 8.74 16.92
C VAL A 296 19.34 10.06 17.63
N GLY A 297 19.93 9.98 18.82
CA GLY A 297 20.50 11.12 19.52
C GLY A 297 21.33 11.96 18.57
N LYS A 298 20.97 13.23 18.41
CA LYS A 298 21.77 14.13 17.58
C LYS A 298 23.08 14.41 18.30
N SER A 299 24.20 14.12 17.64
CA SER A 299 25.50 14.64 18.07
C SER A 299 25.51 16.17 18.11
N ASP A 300 24.69 16.82 17.27
CA ASP A 300 24.45 18.27 17.29
C ASP A 300 23.21 18.62 18.11
N LYS A 301 23.44 19.08 19.35
CA LYS A 301 22.42 19.59 20.27
C LYS A 301 21.78 20.92 19.82
N ASN A 302 22.20 21.48 18.68
CA ASN A 302 21.82 22.83 18.22
C ASN A 302 20.83 22.83 17.04
N GLN A 303 20.18 21.70 16.75
CA GLN A 303 19.18 21.65 15.68
C GLN A 303 17.75 21.64 16.25
N ALA A 304 17.01 22.72 16.05
CA ALA A 304 15.59 22.81 16.39
C ALA A 304 14.72 22.01 15.40
N PHE A 305 13.69 21.35 15.92
CA PHE A 305 12.64 20.73 15.11
C PHE A 305 11.33 21.43 15.38
N THR A 306 10.71 21.96 14.33
CA THR A 306 9.37 22.53 14.41
C THR A 306 8.34 21.39 14.49
N PRO A 307 7.48 21.34 15.53
CA PRO A 307 6.41 20.34 15.60
C PRO A 307 5.41 20.49 14.46
N ASP A 308 4.87 19.37 13.95
CA ASP A 308 3.98 19.35 12.77
C ASP A 308 2.75 20.27 12.94
N HIS A 309 2.13 20.27 14.13
CA HIS A 309 0.98 21.13 14.41
C HIS A 309 1.31 22.63 14.37
N ILE A 310 2.56 23.02 14.63
CA ILE A 310 3.03 24.40 14.52
C ILE A 310 3.24 24.76 13.04
N CYS A 311 3.81 23.86 12.24
CA CYS A 311 3.94 24.07 10.80
C CYS A 311 2.57 24.18 10.11
N ASP A 312 1.65 23.27 10.42
CA ASP A 312 0.28 23.29 9.89
C ASP A 312 -0.44 24.59 10.25
N PHE A 313 -0.33 25.00 11.52
CA PHE A 313 -0.86 26.30 11.97
C PHE A 313 -0.28 27.47 11.18
N MET A 314 1.05 27.53 11.00
CA MET A 314 1.70 28.61 10.24
C MET A 314 1.27 28.62 8.77
N CYS A 315 1.20 27.47 8.12
CA CYS A 315 0.76 27.36 6.72
C CYS A 315 -0.69 27.82 6.55
N LYS A 316 -1.59 27.44 7.46
CA LYS A 316 -2.99 27.87 7.48
C LYS A 316 -3.14 29.36 7.79
N ALA A 317 -2.41 29.86 8.79
CA ALA A 317 -2.46 31.27 9.18
C ALA A 317 -1.98 32.21 8.06
N VAL A 318 -0.99 31.78 7.27
CA VAL A 318 -0.48 32.55 6.12
C VAL A 318 -1.32 32.35 4.85
N GLY A 319 -2.22 31.37 4.82
CA GLY A 319 -3.09 31.11 3.66
C GLY A 319 -2.33 30.57 2.44
N VAL A 320 -1.32 29.72 2.68
CA VAL A 320 -0.51 29.12 1.63
C VAL A 320 -1.38 28.28 0.70
N ASN A 321 -1.22 28.46 -0.62
CA ASN A 321 -1.94 27.70 -1.64
C ASN A 321 -1.05 27.41 -2.86
N LYS A 322 -1.60 26.73 -3.87
CA LYS A 322 -0.89 26.32 -5.10
C LYS A 322 -0.22 27.45 -5.89
N ASN A 323 -0.62 28.70 -5.69
CA ASN A 323 -0.03 29.86 -6.37
C ASN A 323 1.00 30.60 -5.51
N SER A 324 1.20 30.17 -4.25
CA SER A 324 2.13 30.81 -3.32
C SER A 324 3.58 30.51 -3.70
N ARG A 325 4.43 31.53 -3.63
CA ARG A 325 5.89 31.39 -3.68
C ARG A 325 6.42 31.44 -2.25
N ILE A 326 7.11 30.39 -1.83
CA ILE A 326 7.51 30.19 -0.43
C ILE A 326 9.02 30.20 -0.33
N LEU A 327 9.54 30.93 0.66
CA LEU A 327 10.94 30.93 1.05
C LEU A 327 11.03 30.51 2.51
N ASP A 328 11.79 29.47 2.79
CA ASP A 328 12.16 29.08 4.15
C ASP A 328 13.70 29.14 4.28
N PRO A 329 14.24 30.27 4.76
CA PRO A 329 15.69 30.50 4.83
C PRO A 329 16.37 29.63 5.89
N CYS A 330 15.59 29.01 6.79
CA CYS A 330 16.07 28.19 7.89
C CYS A 330 15.47 26.77 7.84
N SER A 331 15.18 26.26 6.64
CA SER A 331 14.55 24.95 6.41
C SER A 331 15.37 23.75 6.91
N GLY A 332 16.64 23.94 7.30
CA GLY A 332 17.52 22.85 7.72
C GLY A 332 17.64 21.74 6.65
N PHE A 333 17.94 20.51 7.09
CA PHE A 333 17.97 19.34 6.18
C PHE A 333 16.57 18.79 5.86
N ARG A 334 15.51 19.28 6.52
CA ARG A 334 14.13 18.81 6.38
C ARG A 334 13.27 19.96 5.86
N VAL A 335 12.93 19.88 4.58
CA VAL A 335 12.18 20.87 3.80
C VAL A 335 10.70 20.93 4.25
N ILE A 336 10.42 21.26 5.51
CA ILE A 336 9.10 21.05 6.15
C ILE A 336 8.02 21.98 5.60
N ILE A 337 8.27 23.30 5.52
CA ILE A 337 7.26 24.26 5.04
C ILE A 337 6.90 23.99 3.56
N VAL A 338 7.90 23.62 2.76
CA VAL A 338 7.72 23.28 1.35
C VAL A 338 7.02 21.92 1.19
N ILE A 339 7.22 20.96 2.09
CA ILE A 339 6.51 19.66 2.08
C ILE A 339 5.04 19.84 2.48
N GLU A 340 4.75 20.55 3.57
CA GLU A 340 3.38 20.88 3.99
C GLU A 340 2.64 21.62 2.87
N ALA A 341 3.25 22.67 2.31
CA ALA A 341 2.69 23.39 1.18
C ALA A 341 2.46 22.50 -0.06
N ASN A 342 3.36 21.56 -0.37
CA ASN A 342 3.19 20.61 -1.47
C ASN A 342 2.09 19.57 -1.18
N SER A 343 1.90 19.17 0.08
CA SER A 343 0.87 18.21 0.49
C SER A 343 -0.55 18.76 0.27
N TYR A 344 -0.73 20.08 0.42
CA TYR A 344 -1.98 20.78 0.09
C TYR A 344 -2.27 20.92 -1.42
N VAL A 345 -1.30 20.61 -2.29
CA VAL A 345 -1.37 20.86 -3.76
C VAL A 345 -1.51 19.56 -4.59
N ASN A 346 -1.10 18.41 -4.04
CA ASN A 346 -1.23 17.04 -4.53
C ASN A 346 -0.46 16.61 -5.81
N ILE A 347 0.10 15.39 -5.72
CA ILE A 347 0.73 14.43 -6.67
C ILE A 347 1.68 14.96 -7.78
N ARG A 348 3.00 14.75 -7.59
CA ARG A 348 4.15 14.86 -8.55
C ARG A 348 5.12 16.04 -8.37
N SER A 349 5.71 16.20 -7.19
CA SER A 349 6.96 16.98 -7.09
C SER A 349 8.00 16.36 -6.14
N SER A 350 8.32 15.08 -6.35
CA SER A 350 9.49 14.42 -5.75
C SER A 350 10.77 14.59 -6.58
N ARG A 351 10.81 15.49 -7.58
CA ARG A 351 11.94 15.63 -8.52
C ARG A 351 13.03 16.64 -8.13
N LEU A 352 12.95 17.31 -6.99
CA LEU A 352 13.93 18.37 -6.63
C LEU A 352 15.02 17.95 -5.64
N LEU A 353 14.95 16.76 -5.04
CA LEU A 353 15.92 16.32 -4.04
C LEU A 353 17.35 16.03 -4.55
N PRO A 354 17.63 15.69 -5.84
CA PRO A 354 19.02 15.45 -6.25
C PRO A 354 19.85 16.69 -6.62
N LYS A 355 19.26 17.89 -6.76
CA LYS A 355 19.98 19.05 -7.32
C LYS A 355 20.68 19.98 -6.33
N PHE A 356 20.61 19.73 -5.02
CA PHE A 356 21.29 20.57 -4.01
C PHE A 356 22.66 20.08 -3.56
N LYS A 357 23.23 19.04 -4.18
CA LYS A 357 24.66 18.74 -4.05
C LYS A 357 25.41 19.34 -5.24
N THR A 358 25.85 20.59 -5.07
CA THR A 358 27.17 21.14 -5.47
C THR A 358 27.05 22.66 -5.65
N GLN A 359 27.18 23.40 -4.55
CA GLN A 359 27.95 24.64 -4.56
C GLN A 359 28.44 24.87 -3.13
N LYS A 360 29.75 24.73 -2.95
CA LYS A 360 30.46 25.16 -1.75
C LYS A 360 30.34 26.69 -1.72
N ASN A 361 29.28 27.21 -1.12
CA ASN A 361 29.26 28.62 -0.72
C ASN A 361 29.87 28.70 0.66
N SER A 362 31.17 28.98 0.67
CA SER A 362 31.88 29.53 1.81
C SER A 362 31.21 30.83 2.24
N GLY A 363 30.66 30.83 3.45
CA GLY A 363 30.13 32.03 4.10
C GLY A 363 28.60 32.10 4.09
N CYS A 364 27.98 31.69 5.20
CA CYS A 364 27.03 32.53 5.92
C CYS A 364 26.64 31.87 7.26
N CYS A 365 27.06 32.55 8.32
CA CYS A 365 26.53 32.60 9.68
C CYS A 365 26.26 31.27 10.40
N ALA A 366 27.27 30.85 11.16
CA ALA A 366 27.07 30.27 12.47
C ALA A 366 26.47 31.30 13.42
N ALA A 367 25.39 30.92 14.10
CA ALA A 367 25.05 31.30 15.47
C ALA A 367 24.23 30.13 16.05
#